data_AF-A0A5F5PJ09-F1
#
_entry.id   AF-A0A5F5PJ09-F1
#
_cell.length_a   1.000
_cell.length_b   1.000
_cell.length_c   1.000
_cell.angle_alpha   90.00
_cell.angle_beta   90.00
_cell.angle_gamma   90.00
#
_symmetry.space_group_name_H-M   'P 1'
#
loop_
_entity.id
_entity.type
_entity.pdbx_description
1 polymer ?
#
loop_
_entity_poly.entity_id
_entity_poly.type
_entity_poly.pdbx_seq_one_letter_code
_entity_poly.pdbx_strand_id
1 'polypeptide(L)'
;MENKAMYLHTVSDRDTSSIFEEPFDGRSLSKLNLCEDVSRPRSSPDDLKALTRNVNRLNESFRDLQLRLLQAPLQADLTEQVWKVQDALQNQSDSLLALAGAVQRLEGALWGLQAQAAQTEQAVALLRDSTGQQSDAAQLELYQLQVESNRSQLLLRRHAGLLDGLARRVGVLGEELADVGGALRGLNHSLSYDVALQGTRLRDLQVLVSNASEDTRRMRLVHMGMELQLKQELAVLNTVTEDLRLKDWEHSIALRNISLAKGPPGPKGDPGDKGKEGEPGTPGLPGLRGLPGERGIPGLPGPKGDDGKLGATGPMGMRGFKGDRGLKGEKGEKGDRAGDASKEILVGSLDSVSAQV
;
A
#
# COMPACT_ATOMS: atom_id res chain seq x y z
N MET A 1 4.02 15.02 47.02
CA MET A 1 5.36 14.49 46.72
C MET A 1 5.69 14.93 45.29
N GLU A 2 5.76 16.23 44.99
CA GLU A 2 6.88 17.13 45.28
C GLU A 2 8.26 16.48 45.07
N ASN A 3 8.90 16.85 43.96
CA ASN A 3 10.35 16.97 43.68
C ASN A 3 10.40 17.69 42.32
N LYS A 4 10.58 19.01 42.17
CA LYS A 4 11.51 19.99 42.78
C LYS A 4 12.97 19.73 42.37
N ALA A 5 13.49 20.71 41.60
CA ALA A 5 14.90 21.03 41.32
C ALA A 5 15.66 20.10 40.33
N MET A 6 16.52 20.56 39.41
CA MET A 6 17.15 21.87 39.20
C MET A 6 17.65 22.04 37.74
N TYR A 7 17.38 23.24 37.19
CA TYR A 7 18.27 24.12 36.41
C TYR A 7 19.08 23.57 35.24
N LEU A 8 18.67 23.94 34.03
CA LEU A 8 19.54 24.61 33.05
C LEU A 8 18.76 25.75 32.40
N HIS A 9 19.23 26.97 32.63
CA HIS A 9 18.73 28.21 32.05
C HIS A 9 19.10 28.28 30.56
N THR A 10 18.09 28.42 29.70
CA THR A 10 18.18 29.27 28.51
C THR A 10 16.98 30.21 28.55
N VAL A 11 17.27 31.43 28.99
CA VAL A 11 16.34 32.56 29.03
C VAL A 11 15.89 32.89 27.62
N SER A 12 14.58 32.81 27.36
CA SER A 12 13.80 33.76 26.55
C SER A 12 12.43 33.15 26.27
N ASP A 13 11.59 33.08 27.30
CA ASP A 13 10.16 32.90 27.13
C ASP A 13 9.51 34.28 27.24
N ARG A 14 8.79 34.65 26.18
CA ARG A 14 7.61 35.52 26.19
C ARG A 14 7.68 36.82 26.99
N ASP A 15 8.19 37.85 26.32
CA ASP A 15 7.54 39.17 26.31
C ASP A 15 6.81 39.34 24.97
N THR A 16 5.73 38.60 24.77
CA THR A 16 4.68 39.00 23.81
C THR A 16 3.65 39.85 24.55
N SER A 17 4.14 40.90 25.22
CA SER A 17 3.33 42.04 25.62
C SER A 17 3.43 43.05 24.48
N SER A 18 2.39 43.07 23.64
CA SER A 18 1.86 44.29 23.02
C SER A 18 2.90 45.41 22.80
N ILE A 19 3.82 45.21 21.87
CA ILE A 19 4.26 46.36 21.10
C ILE A 19 3.08 46.60 20.18
N PHE A 20 2.21 47.53 20.59
CA PHE A 20 1.41 48.26 19.62
C PHE A 20 2.37 48.58 18.49
N GLU A 21 2.21 47.93 17.33
CA GLU A 21 2.63 48.52 16.08
C GLU A 21 1.86 49.83 16.04
N GLU A 22 2.50 50.88 16.56
CA GLU A 22 2.16 52.22 16.15
C GLU A 22 2.24 52.14 14.63
N PRO A 23 1.12 52.42 13.91
CA PRO A 23 1.24 52.63 12.49
C PRO A 23 2.32 53.70 12.37
N PHE A 24 3.34 53.46 11.56
CA PHE A 24 4.32 54.48 11.21
C PHE A 24 3.51 55.57 10.48
N ASP A 25 2.93 56.44 11.29
CA ASP A 25 2.16 57.58 10.92
C ASP A 25 3.15 58.42 10.12
N GLY A 26 2.78 58.76 8.89
CA GLY A 26 3.56 59.59 7.98
C GLY A 26 3.71 61.02 8.48
N ARG A 27 4.13 61.20 9.74
CA ARG A 27 4.30 62.46 10.46
C ARG A 27 5.75 62.71 10.89
N SER A 28 6.71 61.88 10.46
CA SER A 28 8.13 62.07 10.82
C SER A 28 9.00 62.72 9.75
N LEU A 29 8.42 63.21 8.65
CA LEU A 29 9.09 64.22 7.81
C LEU A 29 8.58 65.65 8.07
N SER A 30 7.63 65.80 8.99
CA SER A 30 7.23 67.12 9.53
C SER A 30 8.15 67.58 10.67
N LYS A 31 8.99 66.70 11.23
CA LYS A 31 9.98 67.05 12.28
C LYS A 31 11.31 67.53 11.71
N LEU A 32 11.57 67.26 10.44
CA LEU A 32 12.56 67.99 9.69
C LEU A 32 11.82 69.21 9.15
N ASN A 33 11.80 70.29 9.92
CA ASN A 33 11.43 71.64 9.49
C ASN A 33 12.36 72.17 8.37
N LEU A 34 12.81 71.32 7.44
CA LEU A 34 13.63 71.70 6.30
C LEU A 34 12.80 72.26 5.14
N CYS A 35 11.48 72.06 5.12
CA CYS A 35 10.61 72.63 4.07
C CYS A 35 9.97 73.98 4.45
N GLU A 36 9.78 74.29 5.74
CA GLU A 36 9.22 75.58 6.15
C GLU A 36 10.29 76.66 6.39
N ASP A 37 11.53 76.28 6.75
CA ASP A 37 12.61 77.24 7.00
C ASP A 37 13.34 77.73 5.73
N VAL A 38 13.00 77.19 4.55
CA VAL A 38 13.35 77.82 3.25
C VAL A 38 12.28 78.86 2.86
N SER A 39 11.49 79.34 3.82
CA SER A 39 10.71 80.55 3.67
C SER A 39 11.62 81.77 3.62
N ARG A 40 12.12 82.05 2.41
CA ARG A 40 12.74 83.30 1.95
C ARG A 40 14.01 83.73 2.72
N PRO A 41 15.15 83.89 2.03
CA PRO A 41 16.10 84.91 2.46
C PRO A 41 15.32 86.24 2.53
N ARG A 42 15.25 86.85 3.71
CA ARG A 42 14.58 88.15 3.93
C ARG A 42 15.26 89.35 3.24
N SER A 43 16.16 89.09 2.29
CA SER A 43 16.60 90.08 1.30
C SER A 43 15.87 89.76 0.00
N SER A 44 14.87 90.55 -0.36
CA SER A 44 14.13 90.30 -1.59
C SER A 44 15.10 90.41 -2.78
N PRO A 45 14.93 89.59 -3.83
CA PRO A 45 15.70 89.74 -5.07
C PRO A 45 15.53 91.15 -5.67
N ASP A 46 14.47 91.86 -5.29
CA ASP A 46 14.24 93.26 -5.66
C ASP A 46 15.11 94.24 -4.88
N ASP A 47 15.48 93.95 -3.63
CA ASP A 47 16.44 94.73 -2.83
C ASP A 47 17.86 94.62 -3.41
N LEU A 48 18.27 93.41 -3.83
CA LEU A 48 19.55 93.21 -4.52
C LEU A 48 19.56 93.92 -5.87
N LYS A 49 18.49 93.82 -6.67
CA LYS A 49 18.36 94.59 -7.93
C LYS A 49 18.36 96.09 -7.69
N ALA A 50 17.74 96.57 -6.61
CA ALA A 50 17.74 97.98 -6.24
C ALA A 50 19.15 98.45 -5.85
N LEU A 51 19.90 97.65 -5.09
CA LEU A 51 21.29 97.91 -4.76
C LEU A 51 22.17 97.98 -6.01
N THR A 52 22.04 97.02 -6.93
CA THR A 52 22.79 97.03 -8.20
C THR A 52 22.47 98.27 -9.03
N ARG A 53 21.19 98.67 -9.11
CA ARG A 53 20.79 99.91 -9.81
C ARG A 53 21.40 101.15 -9.17
N ASN A 54 21.46 101.23 -7.85
CA ASN A 54 22.04 102.36 -7.12
C ASN A 54 23.57 102.42 -7.32
N VAL A 55 24.25 101.28 -7.29
CA VAL A 55 25.70 101.20 -7.56
C VAL A 55 26.00 101.63 -9.00
N ASN A 56 25.21 101.21 -9.99
CA ASN A 56 25.39 101.64 -11.38
C ASN A 56 25.20 103.15 -11.56
N ARG A 57 24.17 103.74 -10.93
CA ARG A 57 23.96 105.20 -10.93
C ARG A 57 25.11 105.97 -10.27
N LEU A 58 25.65 105.42 -9.18
CA LEU A 58 26.78 106.03 -8.47
C LEU A 58 28.04 105.98 -9.33
N ASN A 59 28.24 104.90 -10.06
CA ASN A 59 29.34 104.72 -10.99
C ASN A 59 29.26 105.66 -12.21
N GLU A 60 28.04 105.88 -12.74
CA GLU A 60 27.77 106.90 -13.75
C GLU A 60 28.08 108.32 -13.22
N SER A 61 27.67 108.62 -11.98
CA SER A 61 27.99 109.91 -11.35
C SER A 61 29.49 110.15 -11.16
N PHE A 62 30.25 109.08 -10.90
CA PHE A 62 31.70 109.13 -10.78
C PHE A 62 32.39 109.34 -12.14
N ARG A 63 31.87 108.73 -13.22
CA ARG A 63 32.28 109.03 -14.61
C ARG A 63 32.01 110.49 -14.99
N ASP A 64 30.87 111.03 -14.60
CA ASP A 64 30.54 112.45 -14.81
C ASP A 64 31.46 113.38 -14.01
N LEU A 65 31.81 113.00 -12.77
CA LEU A 65 32.81 113.72 -11.98
C LEU A 65 34.22 113.63 -12.57
N GLN A 66 34.63 112.48 -13.12
CA GLN A 66 35.89 112.34 -13.86
C GLN A 66 35.96 113.27 -15.07
N LEU A 67 34.88 113.36 -15.85
CA LEU A 67 34.79 114.26 -17.01
C LEU A 67 34.90 115.74 -16.60
N ARG A 68 34.36 116.09 -15.42
CA ARG A 68 34.48 117.46 -14.85
C ARG A 68 35.86 117.74 -14.25
N LEU A 69 36.50 116.76 -13.62
CA LEU A 69 37.85 116.90 -13.04
C LEU A 69 38.94 116.99 -14.11
N LEU A 70 38.77 116.37 -15.28
CA LEU A 70 39.65 116.52 -16.44
C LEU A 70 39.73 117.97 -16.99
N GLN A 71 38.78 118.84 -16.62
CA GLN A 71 38.76 120.25 -17.02
C GLN A 71 39.44 121.19 -16.01
N ALA A 72 39.88 120.70 -14.84
CA ALA A 72 40.49 121.52 -13.79
C ALA A 72 42.02 121.28 -13.70
N PRO A 73 42.87 122.34 -13.80
CA PRO A 73 44.30 122.18 -13.64
C PRO A 73 44.63 122.21 -12.14
N LEU A 74 45.17 121.10 -11.63
CA LEU A 74 45.87 120.87 -10.33
C LEU A 74 45.22 119.75 -9.48
N GLN A 75 45.77 118.53 -9.59
CA GLN A 75 46.08 117.55 -8.52
C GLN A 75 46.04 116.11 -9.06
N ALA A 76 47.15 115.66 -9.64
CA ALA A 76 47.33 114.30 -10.13
C ALA A 76 47.09 113.22 -9.04
N ASP A 77 47.48 113.51 -7.79
CA ASP A 77 47.31 112.59 -6.66
C ASP A 77 45.83 112.33 -6.33
N LEU A 78 44.96 113.35 -6.39
CA LEU A 78 43.52 113.14 -6.16
C LEU A 78 42.89 112.33 -7.29
N THR A 79 43.29 112.57 -8.54
CA THR A 79 42.78 111.79 -9.67
C THR A 79 43.17 110.32 -9.60
N GLU A 80 44.36 110.00 -9.06
CA GLU A 80 44.81 108.62 -8.87
C GLU A 80 44.05 107.91 -7.73
N GLN A 81 43.79 108.61 -6.61
CA GLN A 81 42.98 108.06 -5.51
C GLN A 81 41.51 107.85 -5.92
N VAL A 82 40.93 108.80 -6.66
CA VAL A 82 39.59 108.68 -7.27
C VAL A 82 39.53 107.48 -8.21
N TRP A 83 40.59 107.23 -8.99
CA TRP A 83 40.66 106.08 -9.88
C TRP A 83 40.75 104.74 -9.12
N LYS A 84 41.60 104.63 -8.09
CA LYS A 84 41.69 103.43 -7.23
C LYS A 84 40.38 103.11 -6.53
N VAL A 85 39.69 104.13 -6.03
CA VAL A 85 38.37 103.97 -5.40
C VAL A 85 37.33 103.53 -6.43
N GLN A 86 37.33 104.10 -7.64
CA GLN A 86 36.40 103.68 -8.67
C GLN A 86 36.66 102.25 -9.16
N ASP A 87 37.91 101.86 -9.33
CA ASP A 87 38.28 100.49 -9.71
C ASP A 87 37.87 99.48 -8.62
N ALA A 88 38.05 99.83 -7.34
CA ALA A 88 37.56 99.02 -6.22
C ALA A 88 36.02 98.91 -6.19
N LEU A 89 35.31 100.01 -6.43
CA LEU A 89 33.84 100.02 -6.53
C LEU A 89 33.34 99.22 -7.74
N GLN A 90 34.03 99.29 -8.88
CA GLN A 90 33.74 98.52 -10.07
C GLN A 90 33.89 97.02 -9.79
N ASN A 91 35.03 96.62 -9.22
CA ASN A 91 35.29 95.23 -8.83
C ASN A 91 34.28 94.70 -7.80
N GLN A 92 33.87 95.55 -6.85
CA GLN A 92 32.79 95.21 -5.91
C GLN A 92 31.43 95.06 -6.61
N SER A 93 31.13 95.91 -7.60
CA SER A 93 29.89 95.81 -8.37
C SER A 93 29.83 94.54 -9.22
N ASP A 94 30.95 94.17 -9.85
CA ASP A 94 31.06 92.97 -10.68
C ASP A 94 30.99 91.69 -9.83
N SER A 95 31.61 91.69 -8.65
CA SER A 95 31.50 90.57 -7.69
C SER A 95 30.08 90.42 -7.12
N LEU A 96 29.37 91.52 -6.85
CA LEU A 96 27.95 91.46 -6.45
C LEU A 96 27.04 90.94 -7.57
N LEU A 97 27.28 91.32 -8.82
CA LEU A 97 26.58 90.77 -9.98
C LEU A 97 26.84 89.27 -10.16
N ALA A 98 28.10 88.84 -10.00
CA ALA A 98 28.47 87.43 -10.05
C ALA A 98 27.82 86.61 -8.93
N LEU A 99 27.76 87.16 -7.70
CA LEU A 99 27.06 86.55 -6.57
C LEU A 99 25.55 86.45 -6.82
N ALA A 100 24.91 87.50 -7.33
CA ALA A 100 23.48 87.47 -7.67
C ALA A 100 23.17 86.39 -8.72
N GLY A 101 24.01 86.25 -9.75
CA GLY A 101 23.90 85.19 -10.75
C GLY A 101 24.20 83.78 -10.21
N ALA A 102 25.02 83.65 -9.16
CA ALA A 102 25.23 82.39 -8.47
C ALA A 102 24.01 81.98 -7.61
N VAL A 103 23.41 82.94 -6.88
CA VAL A 103 22.21 82.71 -6.07
C VAL A 103 21.04 82.28 -6.94
N GLN A 104 20.79 82.94 -8.08
CA GLN A 104 19.72 82.55 -9.01
C GLN A 104 19.90 81.13 -9.58
N ARG A 105 21.16 80.72 -9.85
CA ARG A 105 21.45 79.35 -10.28
C ARG A 105 21.20 78.33 -9.17
N LEU A 106 21.53 78.66 -7.92
CA LEU A 106 21.23 77.81 -6.76
C LEU A 106 19.72 77.71 -6.51
N GLU A 107 18.97 78.81 -6.61
CA GLU A 107 17.51 78.79 -6.51
C GLU A 107 16.88 77.91 -7.59
N GLY A 108 17.33 78.02 -8.84
CA GLY A 108 16.89 77.14 -9.93
C GLY A 108 17.21 75.67 -9.68
N ALA A 109 18.40 75.37 -9.16
CA ALA A 109 18.79 74.00 -8.79
C ALA A 109 17.95 73.46 -7.62
N LEU A 110 17.64 74.28 -6.60
CA LEU A 110 16.78 73.91 -5.48
C LEU A 110 15.36 73.59 -5.94
N TRP A 111 14.78 74.41 -6.82
CA TRP A 111 13.46 74.11 -7.42
C TRP A 111 13.49 72.82 -8.23
N GLY A 112 14.56 72.57 -9.00
CA GLY A 112 14.75 71.32 -9.73
C GLY A 112 14.81 70.10 -8.81
N LEU A 113 15.59 70.18 -7.73
CA LEU A 113 15.69 69.13 -6.71
C LEU A 113 14.36 68.91 -5.99
N GLN A 114 13.61 69.96 -5.69
CA GLN A 114 12.32 69.84 -5.02
C GLN A 114 11.26 69.20 -5.92
N ALA A 115 11.24 69.54 -7.21
CA ALA A 115 10.38 68.88 -8.18
C ALA A 115 10.74 67.39 -8.35
N GLN A 116 12.04 67.09 -8.38
CA GLN A 116 12.52 65.71 -8.46
C GLN A 116 12.20 64.90 -7.20
N ALA A 117 12.34 65.50 -6.00
CA ALA A 117 11.94 64.88 -4.74
C ALA A 117 10.44 64.53 -4.74
N ALA A 118 9.58 65.46 -5.16
CA ALA A 118 8.14 65.22 -5.24
C ALA A 118 7.79 64.08 -6.23
N GLN A 119 8.47 64.00 -7.37
CA GLN A 119 8.30 62.90 -8.32
C GLN A 119 8.76 61.56 -7.74
N THR A 120 9.87 61.55 -7.00
CA THR A 120 10.34 60.32 -6.34
C THR A 120 9.40 59.87 -5.23
N GLU A 121 8.82 60.78 -4.46
CA GLU A 121 7.81 60.42 -3.44
C GLU A 121 6.57 59.80 -4.08
N GLN A 122 6.09 60.36 -5.20
CA GLN A 122 4.98 59.78 -5.95
C GLN A 122 5.32 58.39 -6.50
N ALA A 123 6.52 58.21 -7.07
CA ALA A 123 6.96 56.91 -7.57
C ALA A 123 7.08 55.87 -6.44
N VAL A 124 7.61 56.26 -5.28
CA VAL A 124 7.70 55.40 -4.10
C VAL A 124 6.31 55.06 -3.56
N ALA A 125 5.37 56.00 -3.56
CA ALA A 125 3.98 55.74 -3.18
C ALA A 125 3.32 54.70 -4.09
N LEU A 126 3.46 54.85 -5.42
CA LEU A 126 2.94 53.88 -6.39
C LEU A 126 3.57 52.49 -6.24
N LEU A 127 4.88 52.44 -5.99
CA LEU A 127 5.57 51.17 -5.72
C LEU A 127 5.09 50.53 -4.42
N ARG A 128 4.86 51.33 -3.37
CA ARG A 128 4.29 50.85 -2.10
C ARG A 128 2.90 50.27 -2.29
N ASP A 129 2.05 50.94 -3.05
CA ASP A 129 0.68 50.45 -3.32
C ASP A 129 0.71 49.17 -4.17
N SER A 130 1.55 49.12 -5.20
CA SER A 130 1.72 47.93 -6.05
C SER A 130 2.27 46.73 -5.27
N THR A 131 3.29 46.95 -4.43
CA THR A 131 3.84 45.89 -3.58
C THR A 131 2.85 45.41 -2.51
N GLY A 132 2.05 46.32 -1.93
CA GLY A 132 0.95 45.97 -1.04
C GLY A 132 -0.12 45.12 -1.72
N GLN A 133 -0.55 45.51 -2.92
CA GLN A 133 -1.51 44.73 -3.71
C GLN A 133 -0.96 43.34 -4.08
N GLN A 134 0.31 43.25 -4.46
CA GLN A 134 0.94 41.96 -4.74
C GLN A 134 1.08 41.09 -3.50
N SER A 135 1.41 41.67 -2.34
CA SER A 135 1.47 40.91 -1.09
C SER A 135 0.10 40.38 -0.69
N ASP A 136 -0.94 41.19 -0.81
CA ASP A 136 -2.31 40.78 -0.46
C ASP A 136 -2.81 39.69 -1.42
N ALA A 137 -2.56 39.86 -2.73
CA ALA A 137 -2.88 38.84 -3.72
C ALA A 137 -2.14 37.52 -3.46
N ALA A 138 -0.83 37.58 -3.20
CA ALA A 138 -0.03 36.40 -2.89
C ALA A 138 -0.50 35.71 -1.58
N GLN A 139 -0.88 36.49 -0.56
CA GLN A 139 -1.45 35.95 0.67
C GLN A 139 -2.76 35.21 0.41
N LEU A 140 -3.66 35.78 -0.39
CA LEU A 140 -4.93 35.12 -0.75
C LEU A 140 -4.70 33.82 -1.52
N GLU A 141 -3.75 33.81 -2.47
CA GLU A 141 -3.38 32.59 -3.20
C GLU A 141 -2.81 31.53 -2.25
N LEU A 142 -1.93 31.91 -1.32
CA LEU A 142 -1.40 30.97 -0.32
C LEU A 142 -2.50 30.40 0.57
N TYR A 143 -3.45 31.22 1.01
CA TYR A 143 -4.60 30.74 1.78
C TYR A 143 -5.45 29.76 0.97
N GLN A 144 -5.74 30.05 -0.30
CA GLN A 144 -6.50 29.15 -1.18
C GLN A 144 -5.76 27.82 -1.39
N LEU A 145 -4.47 27.87 -1.71
CA LEU A 145 -3.63 26.69 -1.87
C LEU A 145 -3.55 25.86 -0.59
N GLN A 146 -3.49 26.51 0.57
CA GLN A 146 -3.48 25.81 1.85
C GLN A 146 -4.81 25.11 2.14
N VAL A 147 -5.94 25.75 1.81
CA VAL A 147 -7.27 25.12 1.92
C VAL A 147 -7.39 23.92 0.98
N GLU A 148 -6.99 24.04 -0.28
CA GLU A 148 -7.02 22.93 -1.23
C GLU A 148 -6.04 21.81 -0.85
N SER A 149 -4.86 22.14 -0.34
CA SER A 149 -3.92 21.19 0.23
C SER A 149 -4.54 20.42 1.39
N ASN A 150 -5.16 21.10 2.37
CA ASN A 150 -5.84 20.46 3.49
C ASN A 150 -7.00 19.58 3.03
N ARG A 151 -7.78 20.04 2.04
CA ARG A 151 -8.88 19.27 1.45
C ARG A 151 -8.38 17.99 0.77
N SER A 152 -7.32 18.09 -0.03
CA SER A 152 -6.70 16.94 -0.69
C SER A 152 -6.12 15.95 0.33
N GLN A 153 -5.47 16.44 1.39
CA GLN A 153 -4.97 15.59 2.49
C GLN A 153 -6.09 14.84 3.21
N LEU A 154 -7.22 15.51 3.48
CA LEU A 154 -8.39 14.86 4.09
C LEU A 154 -8.99 13.78 3.18
N LEU A 155 -9.08 14.05 1.87
CA LEU A 155 -9.53 13.06 0.88
C LEU A 155 -8.58 11.86 0.83
N LEU A 156 -7.27 12.09 0.81
CA LEU A 156 -6.27 11.02 0.81
C LEU A 156 -6.36 10.17 2.08
N ARG A 157 -6.51 10.79 3.26
CA ARG A 157 -6.72 10.06 4.52
C ARG A 157 -7.99 9.22 4.50
N ARG A 158 -9.08 9.76 3.95
CA ARG A 158 -10.34 9.01 3.78
C ARG A 158 -10.14 7.80 2.86
N HIS A 159 -9.48 7.98 1.72
CA HIS A 159 -9.19 6.89 0.80
C HIS A 159 -8.26 5.84 1.40
N ALA A 160 -7.23 6.24 2.16
CA ALA A 160 -6.38 5.32 2.90
C ALA A 160 -7.20 4.47 3.90
N GLY A 161 -8.12 5.09 4.64
CA GLY A 161 -9.02 4.34 5.54
C GLY A 161 -9.95 3.36 4.82
N LEU A 162 -10.44 3.72 3.63
CA LEU A 162 -11.24 2.81 2.80
C LEU A 162 -10.40 1.63 2.29
N LEU A 163 -9.17 1.89 1.84
CA LEU A 163 -8.25 0.85 1.39
C LEU A 163 -7.85 -0.10 2.52
N ASP A 164 -7.57 0.41 3.71
CA ASP A 164 -7.33 -0.42 4.90
C ASP A 164 -8.56 -1.28 5.25
N GLY A 165 -9.77 -0.71 5.13
CA GLY A 165 -11.02 -1.45 5.32
C GLY A 165 -11.18 -2.59 4.30
N LEU A 166 -10.86 -2.33 3.03
CA LEU A 166 -10.88 -3.34 1.98
C LEU A 166 -9.80 -4.41 2.21
N ALA A 167 -8.58 -4.01 2.58
CA ALA A 167 -7.48 -4.93 2.86
C ALA A 167 -7.84 -5.88 4.01
N ARG A 168 -8.47 -5.39 5.09
CA ARG A 168 -8.97 -6.24 6.18
C ARG A 168 -10.03 -7.22 5.71
N ARG A 169 -11.00 -6.77 4.89
CA ARG A 169 -12.04 -7.65 4.33
C ARG A 169 -11.45 -8.75 3.45
N VAL A 170 -10.49 -8.40 2.59
CA VAL A 170 -9.76 -9.37 1.76
C VAL A 170 -8.95 -10.34 2.63
N GLY A 171 -8.33 -9.85 3.70
CA GLY A 171 -7.65 -10.71 4.68
C GLY A 171 -8.59 -11.74 5.32
N VAL A 172 -9.76 -11.30 5.80
CA VAL A 172 -10.78 -12.20 6.37
C VAL A 172 -11.25 -13.24 5.35
N LEU A 173 -11.56 -12.82 4.12
CA LEU A 173 -11.93 -13.74 3.04
C LEU A 173 -10.81 -14.72 2.70
N GLY A 174 -9.55 -14.29 2.81
CA GLY A 174 -8.38 -15.15 2.63
C GLY A 174 -8.28 -16.26 3.67
N GLU A 175 -8.51 -15.93 4.95
CA GLU A 175 -8.57 -16.91 6.04
C GLU A 175 -9.76 -17.88 5.86
N GLU A 176 -10.95 -17.38 5.55
CA GLU A 176 -12.13 -18.21 5.26
C GLU A 176 -11.87 -19.17 4.09
N LEU A 177 -11.20 -18.70 3.03
CA LEU A 177 -10.82 -19.54 1.90
C LEU A 177 -9.77 -20.59 2.27
N ALA A 178 -8.83 -20.24 3.16
CA ALA A 178 -7.84 -21.19 3.68
C ALA A 178 -8.50 -22.30 4.50
N ASP A 179 -9.48 -21.96 5.34
CA ASP A 179 -10.28 -22.91 6.12
C ASP A 179 -11.07 -23.85 5.21
N VAL A 180 -11.76 -23.30 4.21
CA VAL A 180 -12.48 -24.10 3.20
C VAL A 180 -11.52 -25.01 2.43
N GLY A 181 -10.35 -24.50 2.04
CA GLY A 181 -9.29 -25.30 1.41
C GLY A 181 -8.76 -26.41 2.33
N GLY A 182 -8.65 -26.15 3.63
CA GLY A 182 -8.31 -27.13 4.65
C GLY A 182 -9.36 -28.25 4.75
N ALA A 183 -10.63 -27.89 4.86
CA ALA A 183 -11.75 -28.83 4.90
C ALA A 183 -11.83 -29.68 3.63
N LEU A 184 -11.70 -29.07 2.45
CA LEU A 184 -11.68 -29.77 1.17
C LEU A 184 -10.52 -30.78 1.08
N ARG A 185 -9.31 -30.41 1.54
CA ARG A 185 -8.19 -31.35 1.61
C ARG A 185 -8.48 -32.52 2.55
N GLY A 186 -9.05 -32.23 3.72
CA GLY A 186 -9.47 -33.27 4.68
C GLY A 186 -10.49 -34.23 4.07
N LEU A 187 -11.53 -33.69 3.42
CA LEU A 187 -12.53 -34.49 2.70
C LEU A 187 -11.91 -35.32 1.59
N ASN A 188 -11.06 -34.72 0.76
CA ASN A 188 -10.39 -35.43 -0.33
C ASN A 188 -9.54 -36.60 0.21
N HIS A 189 -8.85 -36.40 1.34
CA HIS A 189 -8.08 -37.48 1.96
C HIS A 189 -8.97 -38.59 2.52
N SER A 190 -10.07 -38.23 3.19
CA SER A 190 -11.04 -39.21 3.72
C SER A 190 -11.69 -40.03 2.60
N LEU A 191 -12.15 -39.37 1.53
CA LEU A 191 -12.76 -40.02 0.37
C LEU A 191 -11.74 -40.89 -0.37
N SER A 192 -10.51 -40.42 -0.54
CA SER A 192 -9.45 -41.21 -1.15
C SER A 192 -9.14 -42.47 -0.33
N TYR A 193 -9.10 -42.35 1.00
CA TYR A 193 -8.94 -43.49 1.90
C TYR A 193 -10.11 -44.47 1.80
N ASP A 194 -11.35 -43.99 1.84
CA ASP A 194 -12.54 -44.82 1.74
C ASP A 194 -12.60 -45.54 0.39
N VAL A 195 -12.32 -44.85 -0.72
CA VAL A 195 -12.26 -45.46 -2.06
C VAL A 195 -11.18 -46.53 -2.12
N ALA A 196 -10.00 -46.29 -1.54
CA ALA A 196 -8.94 -47.29 -1.48
C ALA A 196 -9.37 -48.53 -0.69
N LEU A 197 -10.03 -48.32 0.46
CA LEU A 197 -10.56 -49.39 1.31
C LEU A 197 -11.67 -50.20 0.62
N GLN A 198 -12.60 -49.54 -0.06
CA GLN A 198 -13.60 -50.27 -0.86
C GLN A 198 -12.93 -51.03 -2.01
N GLY A 199 -11.89 -50.45 -2.61
CA GLY A 199 -11.09 -51.12 -3.64
C GLY A 199 -10.39 -52.39 -3.13
N THR A 200 -9.94 -52.45 -1.87
CA THR A 200 -9.39 -53.70 -1.31
C THR A 200 -10.50 -54.71 -1.01
N ARG A 201 -11.61 -54.27 -0.40
CA ARG A 201 -12.76 -55.16 -0.12
C ARG A 201 -13.33 -55.79 -1.38
N LEU A 202 -13.45 -55.02 -2.46
CA LEU A 202 -13.91 -55.53 -3.76
C LEU A 202 -12.95 -56.57 -4.33
N ARG A 203 -11.63 -56.35 -4.20
CA ARG A 203 -10.62 -57.34 -4.62
C ARG A 203 -10.73 -58.63 -3.80
N ASP A 204 -10.88 -58.52 -2.49
CA ASP A 204 -11.04 -59.70 -1.61
C ASP A 204 -12.31 -60.49 -1.97
N LEU A 205 -13.43 -59.79 -2.17
CA LEU A 205 -14.68 -60.40 -2.63
C LEU A 205 -14.52 -61.05 -4.01
N GLN A 206 -13.78 -60.42 -4.93
CA GLN A 206 -13.53 -60.98 -6.24
C GLN A 206 -12.77 -62.32 -6.16
N VAL A 207 -11.79 -62.42 -5.25
CA VAL A 207 -11.06 -63.68 -4.98
C VAL A 207 -11.97 -64.74 -4.37
N LEU A 208 -12.83 -64.36 -3.41
CA LEU A 208 -13.78 -65.30 -2.81
C LEU A 208 -14.77 -65.84 -3.85
N VAL A 209 -15.31 -64.96 -4.70
CA VAL A 209 -16.22 -65.36 -5.78
C VAL A 209 -15.51 -66.22 -6.82
N SER A 210 -14.26 -65.91 -7.19
CA SER A 210 -13.51 -66.74 -8.13
C SER A 210 -13.29 -68.14 -7.56
N ASN A 211 -12.87 -68.26 -6.30
CA ASN A 211 -12.64 -69.54 -5.64
C ASN A 211 -13.95 -70.35 -5.54
N ALA A 212 -15.04 -69.73 -5.09
CA ALA A 212 -16.35 -70.39 -5.04
C ALA A 212 -16.83 -70.83 -6.45
N SER A 213 -16.56 -70.02 -7.48
CA SER A 213 -16.88 -70.37 -8.86
C SER A 213 -16.04 -71.54 -9.40
N GLU A 214 -14.79 -71.70 -8.94
CA GLU A 214 -13.94 -72.84 -9.27
C GLU A 214 -14.36 -74.09 -8.51
N ASP A 215 -14.67 -73.96 -7.23
CA ASP A 215 -15.15 -75.07 -6.40
C ASP A 215 -16.46 -75.62 -6.93
N THR A 216 -17.42 -74.76 -7.33
CA THR A 216 -18.65 -75.20 -7.99
C THR A 216 -18.41 -75.84 -9.35
N ARG A 217 -17.37 -75.45 -10.09
CA ARG A 217 -16.96 -76.15 -11.33
C ARG A 217 -16.38 -77.54 -11.01
N ARG A 218 -15.50 -77.65 -10.02
CA ARG A 218 -14.91 -78.92 -9.57
C ARG A 218 -15.98 -79.88 -9.07
N MET A 219 -16.89 -79.40 -8.23
CA MET A 219 -18.02 -80.18 -7.72
C MET A 219 -18.88 -80.73 -8.86
N ARG A 220 -19.20 -79.90 -9.88
CA ARG A 220 -19.94 -80.34 -11.06
C ARG A 220 -19.20 -81.43 -11.85
N LEU A 221 -17.88 -81.33 -12.02
CA LEU A 221 -17.09 -82.38 -12.68
C LEU A 221 -17.13 -83.70 -11.90
N VAL A 222 -17.00 -83.63 -10.57
CA VAL A 222 -17.12 -84.82 -9.70
C VAL A 222 -18.52 -85.43 -9.79
N HIS A 223 -19.58 -84.62 -9.74
CA HIS A 223 -20.96 -85.09 -9.92
C HIS A 223 -21.16 -85.78 -11.27
N MET A 224 -20.68 -85.18 -12.36
CA MET A 224 -20.75 -85.77 -13.71
C MET A 224 -20.01 -87.11 -13.79
N GLY A 225 -18.82 -87.20 -13.17
CA GLY A 225 -18.07 -88.44 -13.07
C GLY A 225 -18.82 -89.53 -12.30
N MET A 226 -19.40 -89.16 -11.15
CA MET A 226 -20.20 -90.08 -10.33
C MET A 226 -21.47 -90.53 -11.06
N GLU A 227 -22.17 -89.64 -11.76
CA GLU A 227 -23.32 -90.01 -12.60
C GLU A 227 -22.93 -91.00 -13.71
N LEU A 228 -21.78 -90.79 -14.35
CA LEU A 228 -21.28 -91.72 -15.37
C LEU A 228 -20.95 -93.08 -14.76
N GLN A 229 -20.31 -93.09 -13.59
CA GLN A 229 -20.02 -94.32 -12.85
C GLN A 229 -21.31 -95.06 -12.48
N LEU A 230 -22.31 -94.36 -11.91
CA LEU A 230 -23.61 -94.95 -11.58
C LEU A 230 -24.31 -95.53 -12.83
N LYS A 231 -24.22 -94.85 -13.98
CA LYS A 231 -24.75 -95.39 -15.25
C LYS A 231 -24.02 -96.65 -15.69
N GLN A 232 -22.70 -96.73 -15.52
CA GLN A 232 -21.92 -97.93 -15.81
C GLN A 232 -22.30 -99.08 -14.88
N GLU A 233 -22.38 -98.84 -13.58
CA GLU A 233 -22.80 -99.84 -12.58
C GLU A 233 -24.22 -100.33 -12.84
N LEU A 234 -25.15 -99.43 -13.19
CA LEU A 234 -26.51 -99.80 -13.56
C LEU A 234 -26.54 -100.65 -14.84
N ALA A 235 -25.69 -100.35 -15.81
CA ALA A 235 -25.56 -101.15 -17.03
C ALA A 235 -25.04 -102.57 -16.71
N VAL A 236 -24.02 -102.70 -15.86
CA VAL A 236 -23.53 -104.00 -15.38
C VAL A 236 -24.65 -104.75 -14.65
N LEU A 237 -25.34 -104.09 -13.72
CA LEU A 237 -26.45 -104.70 -12.99
C LEU A 237 -27.53 -105.21 -13.96
N ASN A 238 -27.91 -104.40 -14.95
CA ASN A 238 -28.86 -104.82 -15.98
C ASN A 238 -28.38 -106.05 -16.76
N THR A 239 -27.10 -106.12 -17.15
CA THR A 239 -26.55 -107.32 -17.81
C THR A 239 -26.62 -108.55 -16.91
N VAL A 240 -26.25 -108.41 -15.64
CA VAL A 240 -26.32 -109.50 -14.66
C VAL A 240 -27.77 -109.95 -14.44
N THR A 241 -28.72 -109.01 -14.37
CA THR A 241 -30.14 -109.36 -14.22
C THR A 241 -30.68 -110.08 -15.44
N GLU A 242 -30.30 -109.68 -16.66
CA GLU A 242 -30.75 -110.35 -17.88
C GLU A 242 -30.12 -111.75 -18.00
N ASP A 243 -28.84 -111.91 -17.60
CA ASP A 243 -28.16 -113.21 -17.51
C ASP A 243 -28.81 -114.13 -16.47
N LEU A 244 -29.15 -113.61 -15.29
CA LEU A 244 -29.88 -114.37 -14.26
C LEU A 244 -31.28 -114.74 -14.76
N ARG A 245 -31.98 -113.82 -15.45
CA ARG A 245 -33.28 -114.08 -16.05
C ARG A 245 -33.20 -115.17 -17.12
N LEU A 246 -32.14 -115.19 -17.92
CA LEU A 246 -31.86 -116.24 -18.90
C LEU A 246 -31.59 -117.57 -18.20
N LYS A 247 -30.77 -117.57 -17.14
CA LYS A 247 -30.50 -118.78 -16.34
C LYS A 247 -31.76 -119.31 -15.66
N ASP A 248 -32.61 -118.45 -15.12
CA ASP A 248 -33.89 -118.84 -14.51
C ASP A 248 -34.83 -119.43 -15.57
N TRP A 249 -34.83 -118.88 -16.79
CA TRP A 249 -35.57 -119.46 -17.92
C TRP A 249 -35.01 -120.84 -18.31
N GLU A 250 -33.68 -120.99 -18.41
CA GLU A 250 -33.02 -122.28 -18.66
C GLU A 250 -33.34 -123.29 -17.55
N HIS A 251 -33.29 -122.87 -16.28
CA HIS A 251 -33.65 -123.69 -15.12
C HIS A 251 -35.13 -124.08 -15.17
N SER A 252 -36.02 -123.15 -15.52
CA SER A 252 -37.45 -123.44 -15.68
C SER A 252 -37.73 -124.41 -16.82
N ILE A 253 -36.97 -124.38 -17.92
CA ILE A 253 -37.03 -125.37 -19.00
C ILE A 253 -36.48 -126.72 -18.54
N ALA A 254 -35.35 -126.74 -17.83
CA ALA A 254 -34.77 -127.97 -17.27
C ALA A 254 -35.74 -128.65 -16.30
N LEU A 255 -36.37 -127.88 -15.40
CA LEU A 255 -37.41 -128.36 -14.51
C LEU A 255 -38.65 -128.86 -15.28
N ARG A 256 -39.06 -128.18 -16.36
CA ARG A 256 -40.12 -128.67 -17.27
C ARG A 256 -39.77 -130.02 -17.90
N ASN A 257 -38.53 -130.19 -18.35
CA ASN A 257 -38.05 -131.45 -18.92
C ASN A 257 -37.96 -132.58 -17.87
N ILE A 258 -37.60 -132.26 -16.62
CA ILE A 258 -37.59 -133.23 -15.50
C ILE A 258 -39.03 -133.61 -15.10
N SER A 259 -40.00 -132.70 -15.23
CA SER A 259 -41.41 -133.00 -14.94
C SER A 259 -42.11 -133.94 -15.95
N LEU A 260 -41.39 -134.45 -16.97
CA LEU A 260 -41.85 -135.62 -17.75
C LEU A 260 -41.57 -136.97 -17.07
N ALA A 261 -40.81 -137.01 -15.96
CA ALA A 261 -40.65 -138.18 -15.11
C ALA A 261 -41.43 -138.00 -13.80
N LYS A 262 -42.74 -138.30 -13.84
CA LYS A 262 -43.64 -138.27 -12.67
C LYS A 262 -43.28 -139.41 -11.70
N GLY A 263 -42.46 -139.10 -10.68
CA GLY A 263 -42.25 -139.96 -9.51
C GLY A 263 -43.43 -139.86 -8.51
N PRO A 264 -43.78 -140.96 -7.79
CA PRO A 264 -44.97 -141.06 -6.95
C PRO A 264 -44.93 -140.20 -5.67
N PRO A 265 -46.10 -139.89 -5.05
CA PRO A 265 -46.23 -138.92 -3.95
C PRO A 265 -45.44 -139.33 -2.70
N GLY A 266 -44.62 -138.42 -2.17
CA GLY A 266 -43.94 -138.57 -0.88
C GLY A 266 -44.88 -138.33 0.30
N PRO A 267 -44.68 -139.03 1.44
CA PRO A 267 -45.60 -139.09 2.57
C PRO A 267 -45.70 -137.81 3.40
N LYS A 268 -46.85 -137.68 4.07
CA LYS A 268 -47.31 -136.59 4.94
C LYS A 268 -46.30 -136.28 6.06
N GLY A 269 -45.79 -135.05 6.09
CA GLY A 269 -44.94 -134.53 7.18
C GLY A 269 -45.75 -134.15 8.42
N ASP A 270 -45.17 -134.44 9.58
CA ASP A 270 -45.73 -134.27 10.92
C ASP A 270 -45.96 -132.78 11.32
N PRO A 271 -46.87 -132.49 12.27
CA PRO A 271 -47.17 -131.13 12.72
C PRO A 271 -45.98 -130.51 13.46
N GLY A 272 -45.48 -129.39 12.95
CA GLY A 272 -44.45 -128.58 13.63
C GLY A 272 -45.01 -127.74 14.78
N ASP A 273 -44.22 -127.64 15.83
CA ASP A 273 -44.52 -127.13 17.17
C ASP A 273 -45.04 -125.68 17.28
N LYS A 274 -45.79 -125.45 18.37
CA LYS A 274 -46.26 -124.15 18.85
C LYS A 274 -45.09 -123.15 18.98
N GLY A 275 -45.13 -122.07 18.20
CA GLY A 275 -44.23 -120.93 18.36
C GLY A 275 -44.39 -120.30 19.74
N LYS A 276 -43.26 -120.01 20.38
CA LYS A 276 -43.16 -119.35 21.69
C LYS A 276 -43.73 -117.93 21.61
N GLU A 277 -44.43 -117.54 22.67
CA GLU A 277 -44.97 -116.20 22.92
C GLU A 277 -43.83 -115.15 22.81
N GLY A 278 -44.06 -114.09 22.02
CA GLY A 278 -43.08 -113.03 21.83
C GLY A 278 -42.93 -112.19 23.10
N GLU A 279 -41.69 -111.82 23.43
CA GLU A 279 -41.39 -110.95 24.57
C GLU A 279 -42.12 -109.59 24.44
N PRO A 280 -42.68 -109.02 25.53
CA PRO A 280 -43.32 -107.71 25.49
C PRO A 280 -42.34 -106.63 25.03
N GLY A 281 -42.76 -105.78 24.09
CA GLY A 281 -41.94 -104.69 23.56
C GLY A 281 -41.41 -103.75 24.64
N THR A 282 -40.18 -103.28 24.48
CA THR A 282 -39.54 -102.32 25.38
C THR A 282 -40.38 -101.03 25.47
N PRO A 283 -40.57 -100.45 26.68
CA PRO A 283 -41.27 -99.17 26.81
C PRO A 283 -40.57 -98.07 26.01
N GLY A 284 -41.33 -97.29 25.24
CA GLY A 284 -40.79 -96.16 24.49
C GLY A 284 -40.08 -95.16 25.42
N LEU A 285 -38.93 -94.66 24.97
CA LEU A 285 -38.17 -93.62 25.69
C LEU A 285 -39.05 -92.40 25.98
N PRO A 286 -39.02 -91.83 27.20
CA PRO A 286 -39.73 -90.59 27.50
C PRO A 286 -39.28 -89.48 26.54
N GLY A 287 -40.24 -88.76 25.96
CA GLY A 287 -39.94 -87.61 25.10
C GLY A 287 -39.06 -86.59 25.83
N LEU A 288 -38.00 -86.15 25.17
CA LEU A 288 -37.11 -85.11 25.69
C LEU A 288 -37.93 -83.85 26.01
N ARG A 289 -37.86 -83.40 27.26
CA ARG A 289 -38.44 -82.13 27.71
C ARG A 289 -37.88 -81.01 26.85
N GLY A 290 -38.75 -80.25 26.17
CA GLY A 290 -38.34 -79.11 25.35
C GLY A 290 -37.46 -78.16 26.17
N LEU A 291 -36.34 -77.74 25.57
CA LEU A 291 -35.45 -76.75 26.16
C LEU A 291 -36.25 -75.46 26.45
N PRO A 292 -36.14 -74.86 27.64
CA PRO A 292 -36.67 -73.53 27.88
C PRO A 292 -36.06 -72.56 26.85
N GLY A 293 -36.89 -71.76 26.18
CA GLY A 293 -36.41 -70.76 25.22
C GLY A 293 -35.37 -69.86 25.88
N GLU A 294 -34.28 -69.57 25.15
CA GLU A 294 -33.22 -68.71 25.64
C GLU A 294 -33.79 -67.35 26.04
N ARG A 295 -33.48 -66.93 27.28
CA ARG A 295 -33.86 -65.61 27.79
C ARG A 295 -33.18 -64.56 26.90
N GLY A 296 -33.98 -63.71 26.27
CA GLY A 296 -33.47 -62.63 25.43
C GLY A 296 -32.40 -61.81 26.15
N ILE A 297 -31.32 -61.51 25.44
CA ILE A 297 -30.16 -60.76 25.94
C ILE A 297 -30.67 -59.37 26.40
N PRO A 298 -30.36 -58.92 27.63
CA PRO A 298 -30.67 -57.56 28.04
C PRO A 298 -30.01 -56.56 27.09
N GLY A 299 -30.76 -55.55 26.63
CA GLY A 299 -30.22 -54.49 25.79
C GLY A 299 -29.02 -53.82 26.46
N LEU A 300 -27.97 -53.57 25.68
CA LEU A 300 -26.76 -52.89 26.15
C LEU A 300 -27.13 -51.55 26.83
N PRO A 301 -26.54 -51.24 28.00
CA PRO A 301 -26.68 -49.90 28.59
C PRO A 301 -26.22 -48.84 27.59
N GLY A 302 -27.00 -47.78 27.42
CA GLY A 302 -26.61 -46.65 26.57
C GLY A 302 -25.27 -46.06 27.02
N PRO A 303 -24.43 -45.57 26.11
CA PRO A 303 -23.14 -45.01 26.47
C PRO A 303 -23.32 -43.83 27.44
N LYS A 304 -22.51 -43.82 28.50
CA LYS A 304 -22.42 -42.71 29.44
C LYS A 304 -21.96 -41.47 28.66
N GLY A 305 -22.66 -40.35 28.79
CA GLY A 305 -22.29 -39.10 28.13
C GLY A 305 -20.87 -38.68 28.54
N ASP A 306 -20.10 -38.20 27.56
CA ASP A 306 -18.72 -37.78 27.75
C ASP A 306 -18.64 -36.60 28.74
N ASP A 307 -17.69 -36.70 29.69
CA ASP A 307 -17.37 -35.61 30.61
C ASP A 307 -16.84 -34.40 29.83
N GLY A 308 -17.34 -33.20 30.16
CA GLY A 308 -17.00 -31.95 29.47
C GLY A 308 -15.49 -31.67 29.50
N LYS A 309 -14.91 -31.38 28.33
CA LYS A 309 -13.47 -31.09 28.19
C LYS A 309 -13.08 -29.85 28.99
N LEU A 310 -12.01 -29.98 29.79
CA LEU A 310 -11.33 -28.90 30.49
C LEU A 310 -10.88 -27.82 29.50
N GLY A 311 -11.13 -26.54 29.81
CA GLY A 311 -10.81 -25.41 28.94
C GLY A 311 -9.31 -25.31 28.61
N ALA A 312 -9.01 -24.85 27.40
CA ALA A 312 -7.64 -24.78 26.87
C ALA A 312 -6.76 -23.83 27.68
N THR A 313 -5.54 -24.28 27.99
CA THR A 313 -4.47 -23.46 28.56
C THR A 313 -4.13 -22.30 27.61
N GLY A 314 -4.08 -21.08 28.12
CA GLY A 314 -3.81 -19.88 27.32
C GLY A 314 -2.47 -19.91 26.57
N PRO A 315 -2.35 -19.27 25.40
CA PRO A 315 -1.15 -19.32 24.59
C PRO A 315 0.04 -18.62 25.27
N MET A 316 1.22 -19.20 25.10
CA MET A 316 2.50 -18.66 25.57
C MET A 316 2.82 -17.34 24.85
N GLY A 317 3.21 -16.30 25.60
CA GLY A 317 3.52 -14.97 25.06
C GLY A 317 4.63 -14.98 24.03
N MET A 318 4.48 -14.17 22.98
CA MET A 318 5.43 -14.07 21.87
C MET A 318 6.78 -13.49 22.32
N ARG A 319 7.87 -14.08 21.82
CA ARG A 319 9.25 -13.59 22.04
C ARG A 319 9.43 -12.25 21.30
N GLY A 320 9.96 -11.24 21.99
CA GLY A 320 10.18 -9.91 21.43
C GLY A 320 11.09 -9.90 20.20
N PHE A 321 10.79 -9.02 19.24
CA PHE A 321 11.57 -8.84 18.01
C PHE A 321 12.97 -8.28 18.31
N LYS A 322 13.96 -8.79 17.57
CA LYS A 322 15.34 -8.30 17.60
C LYS A 322 15.41 -6.96 16.86
N GLY A 323 15.97 -5.94 17.50
CA GLY A 323 16.05 -4.59 16.94
C GLY A 323 16.82 -4.51 15.62
N ASP A 324 16.39 -3.57 14.77
CA ASP A 324 16.94 -3.35 13.43
C ASP A 324 18.40 -2.89 13.46
N ARG A 325 19.16 -3.32 12.45
CA ARG A 325 20.58 -2.96 12.28
C ARG A 325 20.67 -1.52 11.79
N GLY A 326 21.48 -0.70 12.47
CA GLY A 326 21.66 0.71 12.13
C GLY A 326 22.09 0.96 10.68
N LEU A 327 21.64 2.08 10.12
CA LEU A 327 21.90 2.49 8.74
C LEU A 327 23.41 2.66 8.48
N LYS A 328 23.84 2.24 7.29
CA LYS A 328 25.22 2.34 6.82
C LYS A 328 25.54 3.80 6.47
N GLY A 329 26.60 4.35 7.07
CA GLY A 329 27.02 5.73 6.83
C GLY A 329 27.35 6.02 5.35
N GLU A 330 27.02 7.24 4.93
CA GLU A 330 27.25 7.73 3.57
C GLU A 330 28.75 7.86 3.26
N LYS A 331 29.10 7.56 2.01
CA LYS A 331 30.47 7.58 1.50
C LYS A 331 30.82 9.02 1.11
N GLY A 332 31.86 9.58 1.73
CA GLY A 332 32.34 10.94 1.43
C GLY A 332 32.77 11.11 -0.04
N GLU A 333 32.38 12.24 -0.61
CA GLU A 333 32.77 12.68 -1.96
C GLU A 333 34.27 13.00 -2.01
N LYS A 334 34.92 12.56 -3.08
CA LYS A 334 36.35 12.81 -3.34
C LYS A 334 36.45 13.97 -4.34
N GLY A 335 37.14 15.03 -3.91
CA GLY A 335 37.25 16.30 -4.63
C GLY A 335 38.03 16.24 -5.94
N ASP A 336 37.62 17.14 -6.82
CA ASP A 336 38.18 17.42 -8.14
C ASP A 336 39.57 18.05 -8.06
N ARG A 337 40.46 17.65 -8.98
CA ARG A 337 41.54 18.51 -9.45
C ARG A 337 41.91 18.22 -10.91
N ALA A 338 42.13 19.33 -11.60
CA ALA A 338 42.36 19.51 -13.02
C ALA A 338 43.62 18.86 -13.60
N GLY A 339 43.65 18.74 -14.92
CA GLY A 339 44.84 18.49 -15.72
C GLY A 339 44.54 18.50 -17.22
N ASP A 340 45.00 19.56 -17.88
CA ASP A 340 45.09 19.76 -19.34
C ASP A 340 45.68 18.57 -20.10
N ALA A 341 45.30 18.40 -21.38
CA ALA A 341 46.23 18.42 -22.52
C ALA A 341 45.56 18.09 -23.86
N SER A 342 45.87 18.94 -24.83
CA SER A 342 45.60 18.90 -26.27
C SER A 342 46.07 17.62 -26.98
N LYS A 343 45.36 17.22 -28.06
CA LYS A 343 45.94 16.66 -29.30
C LYS A 343 44.91 16.58 -30.44
N GLU A 344 44.97 17.60 -31.29
CA GLU A 344 45.10 17.57 -32.76
C GLU A 344 44.81 16.30 -33.60
N ILE A 345 44.16 16.58 -34.75
CA ILE A 345 44.31 15.99 -36.11
C ILE A 345 43.45 14.75 -36.43
N LEU A 346 42.51 14.87 -37.39
CA LEU A 346 42.66 14.39 -38.78
C LEU A 346 41.36 14.60 -39.61
N VAL A 347 41.39 15.58 -40.52
CA VAL A 347 41.05 15.48 -41.97
C VAL A 347 39.60 15.31 -42.43
N GLY A 348 39.20 16.22 -43.33
CA GLY A 348 38.82 15.81 -44.68
C GLY A 348 37.44 16.23 -45.21
N SER A 349 37.47 16.68 -46.47
CA SER A 349 36.37 16.91 -47.41
C SER A 349 35.59 18.23 -47.28
N LEU A 350 35.82 19.19 -48.18
CA LEU A 350 35.50 19.22 -49.63
C LEU A 350 34.07 19.67 -49.87
N ASP A 351 33.99 20.75 -50.67
CA ASP A 351 32.97 21.03 -51.68
C ASP A 351 31.55 21.28 -51.16
N SER A 352 30.92 22.44 -51.34
CA SER A 352 30.73 23.27 -52.53
C SER A 352 29.24 23.69 -52.53
N VAL A 353 28.88 24.61 -53.41
CA VAL A 353 27.51 24.98 -53.81
C VAL A 353 26.85 26.09 -52.99
N SER A 354 27.16 27.31 -53.42
CA SER A 354 26.18 28.36 -53.70
C SER A 354 24.93 27.83 -54.38
N ALA A 355 23.74 28.22 -53.92
CA ALA A 355 22.64 28.61 -54.81
C ALA A 355 21.53 29.32 -54.03
N GLN A 356 21.12 30.45 -54.57
CA GLN A 356 19.91 31.20 -54.24
C GLN A 356 18.65 30.31 -54.29
N VAL A 357 17.69 30.56 -53.39
CA VAL A 357 16.41 31.27 -53.62
C VAL A 357 15.79 31.57 -52.26
#